data_AF-A0A1B6G6E9-F1
#
_entry.id   AF-A0A1B6G6E9-F1
#
_cell.length_a   1.000
_cell.length_b   1.000
_cell.length_c   1.000
_cell.angle_alpha   90.00
_cell.angle_beta   90.00
_cell.angle_gamma   90.00
#
_symmetry.space_group_name_H-M   'P 1'
#
loop_
_entity.id
_entity.type
_entity.pdbx_description
1 polymer ?
#
loop_
_entity_poly.entity_id
_entity_poly.type
_entity_poly.pdbx_seq_one_letter_code
_entity_poly.pdbx_strand_id
1 'polypeptide(L)'
;DSGENLYRILLYIFRYPLVVLMFFLNIFADPPPKVTNYPKSQKLCPEVQASFASRVIFGWFDKLIWKGYKKSLNVADLWDLRYQDTSAQIVKRFERNWAKYYDDNTEADGSGLYKKFESYGTLKSTSNVKKK
;
A
#
# COMPACT_ATOMS: atom_id res chain seq x y z
N ASP A 1 -17.11 -46.89 -20.98
CA ASP A 1 -15.70 -46.55 -21.28
C ASP A 1 -15.44 -45.47 -22.31
N SER A 2 -15.71 -45.64 -23.60
CA SER A 2 -15.29 -44.65 -24.63
C SER A 2 -15.90 -43.25 -24.45
N GLY A 3 -17.18 -43.16 -24.06
CA GLY A 3 -17.86 -41.87 -23.82
C GLY A 3 -17.39 -41.13 -22.56
N GLU A 4 -16.97 -41.85 -21.51
CA GLU A 4 -16.53 -41.24 -20.25
C GLU A 4 -15.15 -40.61 -20.37
N ASN A 5 -14.27 -41.25 -21.15
CA ASN A 5 -12.95 -40.71 -21.49
C ASN A 5 -13.08 -39.44 -22.35
N LEU A 6 -14.01 -39.42 -23.31
CA LEU A 6 -14.30 -38.23 -24.12
C LEU A 6 -14.78 -37.05 -23.25
N TYR A 7 -15.71 -37.29 -22.32
CA TYR A 7 -16.21 -36.25 -21.42
C TYR A 7 -15.11 -35.69 -20.50
N ARG A 8 -14.26 -36.55 -19.95
CA ARG A 8 -13.11 -36.13 -19.11
C ARG A 8 -12.13 -35.26 -19.90
N ILE A 9 -11.80 -35.63 -21.13
CA ILE A 9 -10.91 -34.85 -22.00
C ILE A 9 -11.53 -33.49 -22.34
N LEU A 10 -12.82 -33.46 -22.71
CA LEU A 10 -13.54 -32.22 -23.02
C LEU A 10 -13.61 -31.28 -21.81
N LEU A 11 -13.94 -31.80 -20.62
CA LEU A 11 -13.93 -31.03 -19.38
C LEU A 11 -12.55 -30.48 -19.07
N TYR A 12 -11.49 -31.27 -19.26
CA TYR A 12 -10.11 -30.82 -19.07
C TYR A 12 -9.81 -29.64 -20.00
N ILE A 13 -10.05 -29.81 -21.30
CA ILE A 13 -9.81 -28.78 -22.32
C ILE A 13 -10.61 -27.50 -22.04
N PHE A 14 -11.85 -27.59 -21.54
CA PHE A 14 -12.66 -26.40 -21.21
C PHE A 14 -12.29 -25.77 -19.86
N ARG A 15 -11.86 -26.58 -18.88
CA ARG A 15 -11.51 -26.13 -17.53
C ARG A 15 -10.28 -25.20 -17.53
N TYR A 16 -9.22 -25.54 -18.26
CA TYR A 16 -8.01 -24.71 -18.31
C TYR A 16 -8.26 -23.28 -18.81
N PRO A 17 -8.85 -23.05 -20.00
CA PRO A 17 -9.12 -21.70 -20.48
C PRO A 17 -10.12 -20.98 -19.59
N LEU A 18 -11.11 -21.67 -19.00
CA LEU A 18 -12.05 -21.04 -18.07
C LEU A 18 -11.33 -20.52 -16.81
N VAL A 19 -10.41 -21.29 -16.23
CA VAL A 19 -9.62 -20.88 -15.06
C VAL A 19 -8.66 -19.74 -15.41
N VAL A 20 -7.97 -19.84 -16.56
CA VAL A 20 -7.08 -18.78 -17.05
C VAL A 20 -7.85 -17.49 -17.31
N LEU A 21 -9.02 -17.58 -17.94
CA LEU A 21 -9.92 -16.47 -18.16
C LEU A 21 -10.35 -15.85 -16.82
N MET A 22 -10.77 -16.66 -15.85
CA MET A 22 -11.14 -16.17 -14.51
C MET A 22 -9.98 -15.48 -13.79
N PHE A 23 -8.76 -15.97 -13.96
CA PHE A 23 -7.57 -15.34 -13.43
C PHE A 23 -7.31 -13.98 -14.08
N PHE A 24 -7.39 -13.89 -15.41
CA PHE A 24 -7.28 -12.61 -16.13
C PHE A 24 -8.41 -11.64 -15.80
N LEU A 25 -9.64 -12.12 -15.60
CA LEU A 25 -10.76 -11.31 -15.13
C LEU A 25 -10.50 -10.78 -13.73
N ASN A 26 -10.00 -11.60 -12.79
CA ASN A 26 -9.64 -11.12 -11.45
C ASN A 26 -8.51 -10.07 -11.51
N ILE A 27 -7.59 -10.20 -12.46
CA ILE A 27 -6.53 -9.23 -12.73
C ILE A 27 -7.07 -7.89 -13.26
N PHE A 28 -8.06 -7.94 -14.17
CA PHE A 28 -8.58 -6.76 -14.89
C PHE A 28 -9.78 -6.10 -14.22
N ALA A 29 -10.60 -6.88 -13.50
CA ALA A 29 -11.83 -6.43 -12.85
C ALA A 29 -11.58 -5.74 -11.51
N ASP A 30 -10.34 -5.43 -11.15
CA ASP A 30 -10.03 -4.63 -9.97
C ASP A 30 -10.03 -3.13 -10.33
N PRO A 31 -11.14 -2.40 -10.10
CA PRO A 31 -11.17 -0.95 -10.32
C PRO A 31 -10.23 -0.26 -9.33
N PRO A 32 -9.48 0.77 -9.76
CA PRO A 32 -8.66 1.54 -8.84
C PRO A 32 -9.52 2.13 -7.72
N PRO A 33 -9.02 2.20 -6.47
CA PRO A 33 -9.80 2.66 -5.35
C PRO A 33 -10.28 4.10 -5.59
N LYS A 34 -11.59 4.27 -5.85
CA LYS A 34 -12.24 5.55 -6.16
C LYS A 34 -12.30 6.52 -4.98
N VAL A 35 -12.03 6.05 -3.76
CA VAL A 35 -12.08 6.85 -2.55
C VAL A 35 -10.81 6.66 -1.73
N THR A 36 -10.02 7.72 -1.61
CA THR A 36 -8.91 7.76 -0.67
C THR A 36 -9.03 9.02 0.16
N ASN A 37 -9.15 8.90 1.49
CA ASN A 37 -9.16 10.02 2.44
C ASN A 37 -7.76 10.64 2.65
N TYR A 38 -6.86 10.51 1.68
CA TYR A 38 -5.49 10.99 1.77
C TYR A 38 -5.35 12.34 1.07
N PRO A 39 -4.46 13.24 1.56
CA PRO A 39 -4.16 14.48 0.87
C PRO A 39 -3.66 14.14 -0.54
N LYS A 40 -4.26 14.77 -1.56
CA LYS A 40 -3.85 14.62 -2.96
C LYS A 40 -2.45 15.23 -3.12
N SER A 41 -1.40 14.43 -3.05
CA SER A 41 -0.05 14.90 -3.40
C SER A 41 0.04 15.11 -4.91
N GLN A 42 0.89 16.04 -5.35
CA GLN A 42 1.06 16.36 -6.77
C GLN A 42 1.71 15.21 -7.56
N LYS A 43 2.46 14.31 -6.90
CA LYS A 43 3.13 13.14 -7.51
C LYS A 43 2.79 11.85 -6.76
N LEU A 44 1.52 11.44 -6.82
CA LEU A 44 1.09 10.15 -6.27
C LEU A 44 1.84 8.98 -6.93
N CYS A 45 2.32 8.03 -6.13
CA CYS A 45 2.84 6.75 -6.63
C CYS A 45 1.77 6.05 -7.49
N PRO A 46 2.11 5.66 -8.74
CA PRO A 46 1.18 4.96 -9.62
C PRO A 46 0.79 3.59 -9.08
N GLU A 47 1.53 3.03 -8.13
CA GLU A 47 1.16 1.82 -7.37
C GLU A 47 -0.23 1.92 -6.71
N VAL A 48 -0.60 3.11 -6.20
CA VAL A 48 -1.89 3.32 -5.54
C VAL A 48 -3.05 3.22 -6.54
N GLN A 49 -2.81 3.61 -7.79
CA GLN A 49 -3.78 3.59 -8.88
C GLN A 49 -3.67 2.35 -9.78
N ALA A 50 -2.63 1.54 -9.58
CA ALA A 50 -2.39 0.31 -10.33
C ALA A 50 -3.38 -0.78 -9.91
N SER A 51 -3.87 -1.54 -10.89
CA SER A 51 -4.64 -2.77 -10.65
C SER A 51 -3.80 -3.80 -9.88
N PHE A 52 -4.45 -4.74 -9.19
CA PHE A 52 -3.78 -5.80 -8.45
C PHE A 52 -2.66 -6.49 -9.25
N ALA A 53 -2.91 -6.83 -10.52
CA ALA A 53 -1.90 -7.47 -11.35
C ALA A 53 -0.70 -6.59 -11.66
N SER A 54 -0.93 -5.29 -11.90
CA SER A 54 0.16 -4.34 -12.12
C SER A 54 1.00 -4.17 -10.84
N ARG A 55 0.39 -4.29 -9.65
CA ARG A 55 1.13 -4.37 -8.38
C ARG A 55 1.98 -5.64 -8.27
N VAL A 56 1.45 -6.80 -8.66
CA VAL A 56 2.19 -8.09 -8.61
C VAL A 56 3.34 -8.13 -9.62
N ILE A 57 3.09 -7.67 -10.84
CA ILE A 57 4.08 -7.71 -11.94
C ILE A 57 5.03 -6.48 -11.87
N PHE A 58 4.82 -5.57 -10.91
CA PHE A 58 5.54 -4.29 -10.82
C PHE A 58 5.48 -3.46 -12.11
N GLY A 59 4.47 -3.64 -12.97
CA GLY A 59 4.36 -2.93 -14.24
C GLY A 59 4.21 -1.41 -14.09
N TRP A 60 3.80 -0.93 -12.91
CA TRP A 60 3.80 0.50 -12.58
C TRP A 60 5.21 1.09 -12.47
N PHE A 61 6.22 0.26 -12.20
CA PHE A 61 7.62 0.66 -12.01
C PHE A 61 8.40 0.75 -13.33
N ASP A 62 7.94 0.08 -14.40
CA ASP A 62 8.58 0.07 -15.72
C ASP A 62 8.83 1.48 -16.28
N LYS A 63 7.91 2.41 -16.04
CA LYS A 63 8.06 3.81 -16.47
C LYS A 63 9.27 4.49 -15.81
N LEU A 64 9.58 4.14 -14.57
CA LEU A 64 10.73 4.67 -13.86
C LEU A 64 12.03 4.05 -14.36
N ILE A 65 12.03 2.74 -14.59
CA ILE A 65 13.18 2.01 -15.16
C ILE A 65 13.57 2.63 -16.50
N TRP A 66 12.60 2.84 -17.39
CA TRP A 66 12.87 3.38 -18.72
C TRP A 66 13.38 4.83 -18.67
N LYS A 67 12.90 5.62 -17.71
CA LYS A 67 13.40 6.98 -17.47
C LYS A 67 14.84 6.97 -16.97
N GLY A 68 15.19 6.01 -16.10
CA GLY A 68 16.56 5.84 -15.59
C GLY A 68 17.55 5.33 -16.60
N TYR A 69 17.09 4.53 -17.55
CA TYR A 69 17.92 4.12 -18.68
C TYR A 69 18.31 5.31 -19.57
N LYS A 70 17.43 6.29 -19.74
CA LYS A 70 17.66 7.45 -20.62
C LYS A 70 18.32 8.65 -19.93
N LYS A 71 18.14 8.81 -18.61
CA LYS A 71 18.62 9.98 -17.85
C LYS A 71 18.94 9.58 -16.42
N SER A 72 19.98 10.17 -15.83
CA SER A 72 20.26 10.04 -14.39
C SER A 72 19.06 10.50 -13.57
N LEU A 73 18.47 9.60 -12.77
CA LEU A 73 17.33 9.92 -11.92
C LEU A 73 17.72 10.94 -10.86
N ASN A 74 16.92 12.00 -10.76
CA ASN A 74 16.96 12.91 -9.61
C ASN A 74 15.85 12.52 -8.62
N VAL A 75 16.02 12.81 -7.33
CA VAL A 75 15.00 12.60 -6.28
C VAL A 75 13.70 13.32 -6.64
N ALA A 76 13.79 14.47 -7.30
CA ALA A 76 12.64 15.22 -7.79
C ALA A 76 11.85 14.48 -8.90
N ASP A 77 12.45 13.53 -9.61
CA ASP A 77 11.78 12.72 -10.63
C ASP A 77 11.08 11.49 -10.05
N LEU A 78 11.30 11.19 -8.76
CA LEU A 78 10.65 10.11 -8.04
C LEU A 78 9.24 10.49 -7.62
N TRP A 79 8.41 9.48 -7.36
CA TRP A 79 7.08 9.66 -6.80
C TRP A 79 7.13 9.93 -5.30
N ASP A 80 6.14 10.64 -4.78
CA ASP A 80 6.00 10.85 -3.34
C ASP A 80 5.63 9.53 -2.65
N LEU A 81 6.21 9.31 -1.47
CA LEU A 81 5.90 8.14 -0.66
C LEU A 81 4.40 8.07 -0.35
N ARG A 82 3.83 6.87 -0.35
CA ARG A 82 2.42 6.65 0.01
C ARG A 82 2.18 7.19 1.43
N TYR A 83 1.02 7.83 1.63
CA TYR A 83 0.66 8.37 2.95
C TYR A 83 0.66 7.31 4.05
N GLN A 84 0.28 6.07 3.73
CA GLN A 84 0.28 4.95 4.67
C GLN A 84 1.67 4.56 5.15
N ASP A 85 2.69 4.75 4.31
CA ASP A 85 4.08 4.38 4.59
C ASP A 85 4.89 5.56 5.16
N THR A 86 4.27 6.73 5.23
CA THR A 86 4.94 7.91 5.77
C THR A 86 5.11 7.75 7.28
N SER A 87 6.28 8.11 7.81
CA SER A 87 6.61 8.02 9.23
C SER A 87 5.56 8.69 10.12
N ALA A 88 4.99 9.81 9.67
CA ALA A 88 3.92 10.52 10.36
C ALA A 88 2.67 9.66 10.63
N GLN A 89 2.38 8.67 9.78
CA GLN A 89 1.23 7.77 9.95
C GLN A 89 1.62 6.48 10.70
N ILE A 90 2.80 5.93 10.43
CA ILE A 90 3.31 4.72 11.09
C ILE A 90 3.52 4.97 12.58
N VAL A 91 4.17 6.09 12.94
CA VAL A 91 4.45 6.47 14.33
C VAL A 91 3.15 6.61 15.12
N LYS A 92 2.14 7.30 14.58
CA LYS A 92 0.82 7.43 15.23
C LYS A 92 0.14 6.08 15.47
N ARG A 93 0.22 5.15 14.51
CA ARG A 93 -0.34 3.79 14.68
C ARG A 93 0.40 3.00 15.74
N PHE A 94 1.74 3.11 15.74
CA PHE A 94 2.58 2.48 16.73
C PHE A 94 2.28 3.00 18.14
N GLU A 95 2.28 4.33 18.34
CA GLU A 95 1.95 4.99 19.61
C GLU A 95 0.59 4.54 20.15
N ARG A 96 -0.44 4.49 19.30
CA ARG A 96 -1.77 4.05 19.71
C ARG A 96 -1.79 2.60 20.19
N ASN A 97 -1.08 1.71 19.52
CA ASN A 97 -1.04 0.29 19.91
C ASN A 97 -0.15 0.08 21.14
N TRP A 98 0.93 0.87 21.26
CA TRP A 98 1.81 0.89 22.41
C TRP A 98 1.03 1.34 23.66
N ALA A 99 0.32 2.47 23.59
CA ALA A 99 -0.52 2.96 24.69
C ALA A 99 -1.53 1.90 25.17
N LYS A 100 -2.20 1.21 24.23
CA LYS A 100 -3.12 0.11 24.58
C LYS A 100 -2.47 -1.05 25.34
N TYR A 101 -1.25 -1.43 24.95
CA TYR A 101 -0.52 -2.49 25.65
C TYR A 101 -0.13 -2.07 27.07
N TYR A 102 0.27 -0.81 27.25
CA TYR A 102 0.59 -0.29 28.58
C TYR A 102 -0.65 -0.15 29.44
N ASP A 103 -1.76 0.41 28.92
CA ASP A 103 -3.02 0.57 29.65
C ASP A 103 -3.56 -0.77 30.19
N ASP A 104 -3.40 -1.87 29.43
CA ASP A 104 -3.78 -3.23 29.83
C ASP A 104 -2.85 -3.85 30.88
N ASN A 105 -1.59 -3.41 30.96
CA ASN A 105 -0.59 -3.86 31.95
C ASN A 105 -0.43 -2.89 33.15
N THR A 106 -1.03 -1.70 33.10
CA THR A 106 -0.97 -0.67 34.15
C THR A 106 -2.08 -0.83 35.20
N GLU A 107 -2.13 -2.00 35.82
CA GLU A 107 -2.30 -2.03 37.29
C GLU A 107 -0.94 -2.21 38.01
N ALA A 108 0.16 -2.51 37.30
CA ALA A 108 1.39 -2.97 37.96
C ALA A 108 2.59 -2.00 38.01
N ASP A 109 2.79 -1.02 37.11
CA ASP A 109 3.99 -0.15 37.22
C ASP A 109 3.91 1.21 36.48
N GLY A 110 4.12 2.30 37.24
CA GLY A 110 4.99 3.43 36.87
C GLY A 110 4.69 4.24 35.60
N SER A 111 3.82 5.24 35.73
CA SER A 111 3.31 6.18 34.73
C SER A 111 4.29 7.21 34.09
N GLY A 112 5.58 6.87 33.94
CA GLY A 112 6.62 7.82 33.47
C GLY A 112 7.12 7.62 32.03
N LEU A 113 7.10 6.39 31.51
CA LEU A 113 7.73 6.07 30.22
C LEU A 113 6.85 6.45 29.02
N TYR A 114 5.52 6.31 29.13
CA TYR A 114 4.59 6.64 28.05
C TYR A 114 4.55 8.15 27.76
N LYS A 115 4.54 9.01 28.80
CA LYS A 115 4.59 10.49 28.65
C LYS A 115 5.86 10.94 27.95
N LYS A 116 6.95 10.22 28.21
CA LYS A 116 8.26 10.51 27.62
C LYS A 116 8.30 10.10 26.14
N PHE A 117 7.65 9.01 25.75
CA PHE A 117 7.53 8.59 24.35
C PHE A 117 6.69 9.55 23.50
N GLU A 118 5.57 10.04 24.04
CA GLU A 118 4.72 11.07 23.40
C GLU A 118 5.49 12.38 23.12
N SER A 119 6.49 12.69 23.96
CA SER A 119 7.40 13.82 23.77
C SER A 119 8.47 13.62 22.69
N TYR A 120 8.81 12.37 22.32
CA TYR A 120 9.80 12.09 21.28
C TYR A 120 9.19 11.97 19.87
N GLY A 121 7.88 11.70 19.75
CA GLY A 121 7.19 11.46 18.47
C GLY A 121 6.34 12.61 17.91
N THR A 122 6.06 13.64 18.70
CA THR A 122 5.27 14.79 18.23
C THR A 122 6.14 15.77 17.45
N LEU A 123 6.06 15.71 16.11
CA LEU A 123 6.37 16.86 15.27
C LEU A 123 5.53 18.04 15.80
N LYS A 124 6.17 18.98 16.49
CA LYS A 124 5.63 20.33 16.67
C LYS A 124 5.15 20.79 15.30
N SER A 125 3.84 20.83 15.09
CA SER A 125 3.24 21.59 14.00
C SER A 125 3.60 23.05 14.25
N THR A 126 4.73 23.48 13.70
CA THR A 126 5.03 24.90 13.53
C THR A 126 4.07 25.45 12.49
N SER A 127 2.84 25.72 12.92
CA SER A 127 1.92 26.64 12.27
C SER A 127 1.71 27.83 13.20
N ASN A 128 2.80 28.54 13.49
CA ASN A 128 2.76 29.93 13.91
C ASN A 128 3.78 30.69 13.05
N VAL A 129 3.48 30.77 11.75
CA VAL A 129 3.98 31.88 10.94
C VAL A 129 3.28 33.12 11.46
N LYS A 130 3.98 33.81 12.36
CA LYS A 130 3.72 35.16 12.84
C LYS A 130 3.49 36.05 11.62
N LYS A 131 2.23 36.40 11.31
CA LYS A 131 1.95 37.61 10.54
C LYS A 131 2.08 38.78 11.52
N LYS A 132 3.23 39.44 11.44
CA LYS A 132 3.36 40.85 11.83
C LYS A 132 2.63 41.70 10.79
#